data_AF-A0A4R3PAH4-F1
#
_entry.id   AF-A0A4R3PAH4-F1
#
_cell.length_a   1.000
_cell.length_b   1.000
_cell.length_c   1.000
_cell.angle_alpha   90.00
_cell.angle_beta   90.00
_cell.angle_gamma   90.00
#
_symmetry.space_group_name_H-M   'P 1'
#
loop_
_entity.id
_entity.type
_entity.pdbx_description
1 polymer ?
#
loop_
_entity_poly.entity_id
_entity_poly.type
_entity_poly.pdbx_seq_one_letter_code
_entity_poly.pdbx_strand_id
1 'polypeptide(L)'
;MTLSSNSSLTVINEEDRKNRFISSILFSRATIFHPASRLTSTMQSKLIEIAQSGGTDPNYPLESVNINSYGKSFRVDLHVDYLLQPHRDILETMLAYAQTIQLDDTSYDAGARLTWSQVYQTITDGDISDTQQDGFDSFIDRDATVLSMSMYELATRMGMATTRANYDQIERRITQLATAHLVINELDEEQNVVSKKPLEFIQDYRFYCDRSKFKTGRKNSKNLTNHVFLVPDMRLLQAIRDHGYYYRLEQHKMTNYSKPSVRSFLKYITTHKAEFLHNKKFEWALDSYIQSIASKVSHSFRSDLRKDLLANAVQIEKDFSLQFRDVGNGIQIFYIGEGES
;
A
#
# COMPACT_ATOMS: atom_id res chain seq x y z
N MET A 1 30.92 30.87 -10.52
CA MET A 1 29.54 31.39 -10.34
C MET A 1 28.73 30.26 -9.74
N THR A 2 28.41 30.38 -8.47
CA THR A 2 27.56 29.47 -7.70
C THR A 2 26.10 29.72 -8.10
N LEU A 3 25.51 28.77 -8.84
CA LEU A 3 24.06 28.70 -9.02
C LEU A 3 23.47 28.34 -7.65
N SER A 4 22.98 29.34 -6.92
CA SER A 4 22.08 29.13 -5.80
C SER A 4 20.80 28.50 -6.34
N SER A 5 20.58 27.21 -6.11
CA SER A 5 19.30 26.58 -6.40
C SER A 5 18.25 27.18 -5.48
N ASN A 6 17.45 28.12 -5.99
CA ASN A 6 16.16 28.50 -5.41
C ASN A 6 15.22 27.29 -5.50
N SER A 7 15.45 26.24 -4.73
CA SER A 7 14.47 25.16 -4.65
C SER A 7 13.43 25.58 -3.63
N SER A 8 12.25 26.00 -4.10
CA SER A 8 11.03 26.16 -3.30
C SER A 8 10.53 24.84 -2.68
N LEU A 9 11.35 23.79 -2.76
CA LEU A 9 11.08 22.42 -2.44
C LEU A 9 12.09 21.95 -1.40
N THR A 10 11.58 21.22 -0.41
CA THR A 10 12.38 20.37 0.45
C THR A 10 12.37 18.94 -0.09
N VAL A 11 13.56 18.42 -0.35
CA VAL A 11 13.78 17.04 -0.78
C VAL A 11 14.46 16.29 0.36
N ILE A 12 13.81 15.23 0.88
CA ILE A 12 14.35 14.42 1.99
C ILE A 12 14.60 13.01 1.48
N ASN A 13 15.88 12.62 1.44
CA ASN A 13 16.30 11.29 1.04
C ASN A 13 15.82 10.23 2.02
N GLU A 14 15.69 8.98 1.57
CA GLU A 14 15.26 7.84 2.40
C GLU A 14 16.04 7.75 3.73
N GLU A 15 17.36 7.91 3.66
CA GLU A 15 18.28 7.77 4.79
C GLU A 15 18.08 8.85 5.87
N ASP A 16 17.62 10.04 5.47
CA ASP A 16 17.35 11.17 6.36
C ASP A 16 15.94 11.13 6.97
N ARG A 17 15.07 10.25 6.48
CA ARG A 17 13.68 10.15 6.96
C ARG A 17 13.62 9.48 8.33
N LYS A 18 12.99 10.14 9.30
CA LYS A 18 12.67 9.55 10.62
C LYS A 18 11.88 8.25 10.47
N ASN A 19 12.12 7.27 11.34
CA ASN A 19 11.29 6.08 11.42
C ASN A 19 9.90 6.46 11.94
N ARG A 20 8.89 6.39 11.08
CA ARG A 20 7.48 6.74 11.35
C ARG A 20 6.55 5.63 10.88
N PHE A 21 5.31 5.67 11.34
CA PHE A 21 4.27 4.79 10.85
C PHE A 21 4.03 5.00 9.35
N ILE A 22 3.78 3.89 8.65
CA ILE A 22 3.44 3.85 7.22
C ILE A 22 2.08 3.18 6.96
N SER A 23 1.44 2.70 8.03
CA SER A 23 0.15 2.02 7.94
C SER A 23 -0.66 2.31 9.19
N SER A 24 -1.97 2.39 9.03
CA SER A 24 -2.91 2.63 10.14
C SER A 24 -3.68 1.36 10.50
N ILE A 25 -4.09 1.26 11.76
CA ILE A 25 -4.89 0.12 12.23
C ILE A 25 -6.22 0.08 11.51
N LEU A 26 -6.87 1.24 11.38
CA LEU A 26 -8.15 1.35 10.72
C LEU A 26 -8.05 0.85 9.28
N PHE A 27 -7.06 1.30 8.50
CA PHE A 27 -6.89 0.81 7.13
C PHE A 27 -6.53 -0.67 7.10
N SER A 28 -5.60 -1.12 7.94
CA SER A 28 -5.17 -2.51 7.87
C SER A 28 -6.24 -3.53 8.26
N ARG A 29 -7.30 -3.09 8.95
CA ARG A 29 -8.47 -3.91 9.27
C ARG A 29 -9.66 -3.65 8.34
N ALA A 30 -9.84 -2.42 7.88
CA ALA A 30 -10.96 -2.02 7.03
C ALA A 30 -10.69 -2.27 5.55
N THR A 31 -9.43 -2.31 5.16
CA THR A 31 -8.98 -2.38 3.77
C THR A 31 -8.04 -3.57 3.63
N ILE A 32 -8.52 -4.77 3.97
CA ILE A 32 -7.75 -5.99 3.74
C ILE A 32 -7.77 -6.25 2.23
N PHE A 33 -6.63 -5.99 1.60
CA PHE A 33 -6.45 -6.24 0.18
C PHE A 33 -6.51 -7.74 -0.04
N HIS A 34 -7.19 -8.15 -1.12
CA HIS A 34 -7.40 -9.56 -1.41
C HIS A 34 -6.04 -10.29 -1.51
N PRO A 35 -5.87 -11.43 -0.81
CA PRO A 35 -4.57 -12.09 -0.61
C PRO A 35 -4.07 -12.88 -1.83
N ALA A 36 -4.19 -12.32 -3.03
CA ALA A 36 -3.77 -12.95 -4.28
C ALA A 36 -2.93 -12.00 -5.14
N SER A 37 -2.10 -12.60 -6.00
CA SER A 37 -1.27 -11.83 -6.95
C SER A 37 -2.05 -11.31 -8.17
N ARG A 38 -3.21 -11.92 -8.45
CA ARG A 38 -4.04 -11.70 -9.63
C ARG A 38 -5.51 -11.80 -9.23
N LEU A 39 -6.37 -11.16 -10.02
CA LEU A 39 -7.82 -11.27 -9.91
C LEU A 39 -8.25 -12.73 -10.07
N THR A 40 -9.26 -13.15 -9.30
CA THR A 40 -9.93 -14.44 -9.50
C THR A 40 -10.85 -14.36 -10.72
N SER A 41 -11.25 -15.52 -11.27
CA SER A 41 -12.21 -15.55 -12.39
C SER A 41 -13.52 -14.83 -12.05
N THR A 42 -14.01 -14.96 -10.81
CA THR A 42 -15.21 -14.25 -10.33
C THR A 42 -15.02 -12.74 -10.30
N MET A 43 -13.87 -12.25 -9.81
CA MET A 43 -13.54 -10.83 -9.82
C MET A 43 -13.49 -10.28 -11.25
N GLN A 44 -12.85 -11.01 -12.16
CA GLN A 44 -12.76 -10.63 -13.57
C GLN A 44 -14.13 -10.57 -14.23
N SER A 45 -14.98 -11.59 -14.03
CA SER A 45 -16.34 -11.60 -14.58
C SER A 45 -17.15 -10.40 -14.10
N LYS A 46 -17.05 -10.02 -12.82
CA LYS A 46 -17.79 -8.88 -12.27
C LYS A 46 -17.30 -7.54 -12.81
N LEU A 47 -15.99 -7.36 -12.99
CA LEU A 47 -15.44 -6.17 -13.65
C LEU A 47 -15.90 -6.05 -15.10
N ILE A 48 -15.96 -7.18 -15.83
CA ILE A 48 -16.46 -7.22 -17.21
C ILE A 48 -17.95 -6.85 -17.26
N GLU A 49 -18.77 -7.40 -16.36
CA GLU A 49 -20.20 -7.08 -16.25
C GLU A 49 -20.42 -5.58 -16.01
N ILE A 50 -19.66 -4.99 -15.09
CA ILE A 50 -19.74 -3.56 -14.79
C ILE A 50 -19.33 -2.71 -16.00
N ALA A 51 -18.24 -3.05 -16.67
CA ALA A 51 -17.82 -2.39 -17.89
C ALA A 51 -18.88 -2.47 -19.00
N GLN A 52 -19.55 -3.63 -19.14
CA GLN A 52 -20.64 -3.83 -20.10
C GLN A 52 -21.92 -3.06 -19.72
N SER A 53 -22.17 -2.84 -18.43
CA SER A 53 -23.32 -2.09 -17.92
C SER A 53 -23.17 -0.56 -17.99
N GLY A 54 -22.07 -0.05 -18.54
CA GLY A 54 -21.82 1.39 -18.70
C GLY A 54 -20.82 1.99 -17.70
N GLY A 55 -20.12 1.14 -16.92
CA GLY A 55 -19.08 1.58 -16.00
C GLY A 55 -19.50 1.51 -14.53
N THR A 56 -18.67 2.07 -13.64
CA THR A 56 -18.89 2.01 -12.19
C THR A 56 -19.95 3.01 -11.76
N ASP A 57 -20.99 2.56 -11.05
CA ASP A 57 -21.94 3.43 -10.35
C ASP A 57 -21.47 3.67 -8.90
N PRO A 58 -21.32 4.94 -8.47
CA PRO A 58 -20.95 5.28 -7.09
C PRO A 58 -21.92 4.74 -6.02
N ASN A 59 -23.15 4.37 -6.38
CA ASN A 59 -24.14 3.82 -5.46
C ASN A 59 -24.14 2.29 -5.41
N TYR A 60 -23.49 1.62 -6.37
CA TYR A 60 -23.38 0.16 -6.43
C TYR A 60 -21.92 -0.26 -6.28
N PRO A 61 -21.46 -0.53 -5.05
CA PRO A 61 -20.10 -1.00 -4.84
C PRO A 61 -19.84 -2.35 -5.52
N LEU A 62 -18.58 -2.55 -5.91
CA LEU A 62 -18.04 -3.86 -6.29
C LEU A 62 -18.27 -4.85 -5.17
N GLU A 63 -17.87 -4.54 -3.95
CA GLU A 63 -18.06 -5.41 -2.78
C GLU A 63 -18.30 -4.55 -1.55
N SER A 64 -19.10 -5.06 -0.62
CA SER A 64 -19.34 -4.43 0.68
C SER A 64 -19.02 -5.42 1.79
N VAL A 65 -18.30 -4.96 2.81
CA VAL A 65 -17.97 -5.78 3.99
C VAL A 65 -18.30 -5.04 5.27
N ASN A 66 -18.93 -5.74 6.21
CA ASN A 66 -19.10 -5.25 7.57
C ASN A 66 -17.91 -5.70 8.42
N ILE A 67 -17.29 -4.74 9.09
CA ILE A 67 -16.17 -4.97 10.00
C ILE A 67 -16.49 -4.38 11.37
N ASN A 68 -15.94 -4.99 12.41
CA ASN A 68 -15.90 -4.37 13.74
C ASN A 68 -14.46 -3.91 14.02
N SER A 69 -14.30 -2.64 14.39
CA SER A 69 -13.01 -2.09 14.80
C SER A 69 -13.19 -1.24 16.06
N TYR A 70 -12.56 -1.66 17.15
CA TYR A 70 -12.59 -0.98 18.45
C TYR A 70 -14.00 -0.71 19.01
N GLY A 71 -14.90 -1.69 18.89
CA GLY A 71 -16.26 -1.56 19.43
C GLY A 71 -17.20 -0.72 18.55
N LYS A 72 -16.71 -0.24 17.39
CA LYS A 72 -17.53 0.39 16.37
C LYS A 72 -17.72 -0.54 15.17
N SER A 73 -18.91 -0.49 14.60
CA SER A 73 -19.24 -1.23 13.37
C SER A 73 -19.06 -0.32 12.17
N PHE A 74 -18.44 -0.85 11.11
CA PHE A 74 -18.28 -0.13 9.85
C PHE A 74 -18.73 -1.01 8.69
N ARG A 75 -19.30 -0.39 7.65
CA ARG A 75 -19.45 -0.99 6.32
C ARG A 75 -18.45 -0.35 5.37
N VAL A 76 -17.56 -1.15 4.79
CA VAL A 76 -16.61 -0.69 3.79
C VAL A 76 -17.09 -1.10 2.42
N ASP A 77 -17.34 -0.11 1.57
CA ASP A 77 -17.81 -0.27 0.19
C ASP A 77 -16.63 -0.04 -0.76
N LEU A 78 -16.33 -1.01 -1.61
CA LEU A 78 -15.25 -0.96 -2.61
C LEU A 78 -15.81 -0.60 -3.98
N HIS A 79 -15.14 0.31 -4.71
CA HIS A 79 -15.55 0.74 -6.03
C HIS A 79 -14.42 0.67 -7.05
N VAL A 80 -14.79 0.61 -8.34
CA VAL A 80 -13.95 0.69 -9.55
C VAL A 80 -13.06 -0.53 -9.82
N ASP A 81 -12.14 -0.90 -8.92
CA ASP A 81 -11.25 -2.06 -9.11
C ASP A 81 -11.03 -2.83 -7.80
N TYR A 82 -10.61 -4.08 -7.90
CA TYR A 82 -10.23 -4.89 -6.76
C TYR A 82 -8.83 -4.54 -6.24
N LEU A 83 -8.76 -4.34 -4.93
CA LEU A 83 -7.50 -4.14 -4.22
C LEU A 83 -6.85 -5.50 -3.93
N LEU A 84 -5.72 -5.79 -4.57
CA LEU A 84 -4.95 -7.03 -4.39
C LEU A 84 -3.71 -6.76 -3.53
N GLN A 85 -3.26 -7.73 -2.74
CA GLN A 85 -2.10 -7.55 -1.84
C GLN A 85 -0.87 -6.88 -2.50
N PRO A 86 -0.50 -7.18 -3.78
CA PRO A 86 0.60 -6.46 -4.41
C PRO A 86 0.40 -4.95 -4.59
N HIS A 87 -0.84 -4.44 -4.63
CA HIS A 87 -1.13 -3.01 -4.62
C HIS A 87 -0.71 -2.40 -3.27
N ARG A 88 -1.04 -3.08 -2.17
CA ARG A 88 -0.62 -2.69 -0.82
C ARG A 88 0.89 -2.75 -0.68
N ASP A 89 1.51 -3.81 -1.20
CA ASP A 89 2.96 -3.95 -1.17
C ASP A 89 3.65 -2.76 -1.86
N ILE A 90 3.13 -2.29 -3.01
CA ILE A 90 3.65 -1.09 -3.69
C ILE A 90 3.47 0.15 -2.81
N LEU A 91 2.25 0.40 -2.31
CA LEU A 91 1.94 1.59 -1.51
C LEU A 91 2.82 1.66 -0.24
N GLU A 92 2.89 0.58 0.52
CA GLU A 92 3.66 0.53 1.76
C GLU A 92 5.16 0.59 1.49
N THR A 93 5.65 0.04 0.36
CA THR A 93 7.06 0.17 -0.04
C THR A 93 7.41 1.61 -0.41
N MET A 94 6.54 2.29 -1.15
CA MET A 94 6.68 3.72 -1.47
C MET A 94 6.68 4.56 -0.18
N LEU A 95 5.71 4.34 0.71
CA LEU A 95 5.64 5.05 1.99
C LEU A 95 6.88 4.78 2.86
N ALA A 96 7.43 3.57 2.83
CA ALA A 96 8.59 3.20 3.63
C ALA A 96 9.92 3.75 3.11
N TYR A 97 10.14 3.70 1.80
CA TYR A 97 11.49 3.85 1.24
C TYR A 97 11.64 4.97 0.22
N ALA A 98 10.55 5.59 -0.25
CA ALA A 98 10.68 6.67 -1.23
C ALA A 98 11.36 7.90 -0.63
N GLN A 99 12.04 8.66 -1.48
CA GLN A 99 12.37 10.05 -1.19
C GLN A 99 11.07 10.85 -1.10
N THR A 100 11.00 11.83 -0.19
CA THR A 100 9.84 12.72 -0.09
C THR A 100 10.18 14.10 -0.64
N ILE A 101 9.27 14.66 -1.43
CA ILE A 101 9.38 16.00 -2.01
C ILE A 101 8.14 16.77 -1.59
N GLN A 102 8.34 17.96 -1.02
CA GLN A 102 7.27 18.86 -0.57
C GLN A 102 7.73 20.32 -0.72
N LEU A 103 6.82 21.28 -0.61
CA LEU A 103 7.22 22.69 -0.49
C LEU A 103 8.07 22.88 0.78
N ASP A 104 9.06 23.77 0.71
CA ASP A 104 9.72 24.24 1.94
C ASP A 104 8.79 25.13 2.76
N ASP A 105 9.07 25.27 4.06
CA ASP A 105 8.23 26.01 5.00
C ASP A 105 8.00 27.47 4.56
N THR A 106 9.02 28.10 3.95
CA THR A 106 8.92 29.50 3.49
C THR A 106 7.95 29.65 2.31
N SER A 107 8.05 28.75 1.33
CA SER A 107 7.20 28.70 0.14
C SER A 107 5.78 28.29 0.53
N TYR A 108 5.64 27.35 1.47
CA TYR A 108 4.38 26.93 2.04
C TYR A 108 3.63 28.10 2.69
N ASP A 109 4.30 28.83 3.60
CA ASP A 109 3.75 29.97 4.33
C ASP A 109 3.42 31.14 3.39
N ALA A 110 4.19 31.31 2.31
CA ALA A 110 3.90 32.28 1.26
C ALA A 110 2.71 31.90 0.35
N GLY A 111 2.12 30.72 0.54
CA GLY A 111 0.98 30.24 -0.26
C GLY A 111 1.35 29.77 -1.66
N ALA A 112 2.60 29.38 -1.88
CA ALA A 112 3.03 28.77 -3.14
C ALA A 112 2.22 27.50 -3.44
N ARG A 113 2.16 27.13 -4.72
CA ARG A 113 1.59 25.86 -5.17
C ARG A 113 2.70 24.95 -5.64
N LEU A 114 2.59 23.67 -5.31
CA LEU A 114 3.47 22.65 -5.84
C LEU A 114 3.03 22.29 -7.27
N THR A 115 3.97 22.20 -8.19
CA THR A 115 3.69 21.79 -9.57
C THR A 115 4.53 20.57 -9.97
N TRP A 116 4.05 19.78 -10.92
CA TRP A 116 4.79 18.64 -11.44
C TRP A 116 6.10 19.04 -12.10
N SER A 117 6.18 20.20 -12.75
CA SER A 117 7.42 20.71 -13.35
C SER A 117 8.50 20.96 -12.30
N GLN A 118 8.14 21.52 -11.14
CA GLN A 118 9.05 21.68 -10.01
C GLN A 118 9.50 20.32 -9.47
N VAL A 119 8.58 19.37 -9.34
CA VAL A 119 8.90 17.99 -8.92
C VAL A 119 9.84 17.30 -9.92
N TYR A 120 9.63 17.45 -11.22
CA TYR A 120 10.50 16.84 -12.24
C TYR A 120 11.91 17.41 -12.23
N GLN A 121 12.08 18.68 -11.85
CA GLN A 121 13.40 19.29 -11.69
C GLN A 121 14.24 18.64 -10.58
N THR A 122 13.66 17.81 -9.70
CA THR A 122 14.44 17.01 -8.75
C THR A 122 15.19 15.86 -9.42
N ILE A 123 14.89 15.55 -10.69
CA ILE A 123 15.61 14.56 -11.51
C ILE A 123 16.42 15.31 -12.57
N THR A 124 17.74 15.16 -12.52
CA THR A 124 18.68 16.00 -13.29
C THR A 124 18.70 15.72 -14.79
N ASP A 125 18.44 14.48 -15.21
CA ASP A 125 18.43 14.06 -16.61
C ASP A 125 17.15 13.26 -16.88
N GLY A 126 16.02 13.96 -16.83
CA GLY A 126 14.69 13.38 -16.85
C GLY A 126 13.86 13.78 -18.06
N ASP A 127 12.91 12.93 -18.44
CA ASP A 127 11.86 13.27 -19.40
C ASP A 127 10.57 12.51 -19.07
N ILE A 128 9.41 13.02 -19.53
CA ILE A 128 8.12 12.36 -19.34
C ILE A 128 8.17 11.00 -20.02
N SER A 129 7.62 9.97 -19.37
CA SER A 129 7.59 8.63 -19.98
C SER A 129 6.57 8.54 -21.11
N ASP A 130 6.88 7.75 -22.14
CA ASP A 130 5.97 7.46 -23.25
C ASP A 130 4.67 6.75 -22.81
N THR A 131 4.62 6.14 -21.60
CA THR A 131 3.40 5.50 -21.07
C THR A 131 2.50 6.47 -20.30
N GLN A 132 2.99 7.68 -19.99
CA GLN A 132 2.19 8.72 -19.35
C GLN A 132 1.22 9.32 -20.38
N GLN A 133 -0.08 9.05 -20.20
CA GLN A 133 -1.12 9.51 -21.14
C GLN A 133 -1.60 10.94 -20.86
N ASP A 134 -1.50 11.39 -19.61
CA ASP A 134 -2.00 12.71 -19.18
C ASP A 134 -0.90 13.78 -19.29
N GLY A 135 -1.23 14.87 -20.00
CA GLY A 135 -0.28 15.89 -20.42
C GLY A 135 -0.07 17.04 -19.42
N PHE A 136 1.20 17.43 -19.30
CA PHE A 136 1.71 18.72 -18.82
C PHE A 136 1.40 19.14 -17.36
N ASP A 137 2.10 20.19 -16.93
CA ASP A 137 2.25 20.64 -15.55
C ASP A 137 0.91 21.00 -14.86
N SER A 138 0.33 20.04 -14.15
CA SER A 138 -0.82 20.27 -13.28
C SER A 138 -0.39 20.68 -11.88
N PHE A 139 -1.24 21.46 -11.21
CA PHE A 139 -1.06 21.76 -9.80
C PHE A 139 -1.24 20.48 -8.97
N ILE A 140 -0.33 20.28 -8.03
CA ILE A 140 -0.46 19.33 -6.94
C ILE A 140 -1.02 20.10 -5.74
N ASP A 141 -1.76 19.41 -4.86
CA ASP A 141 -2.20 20.01 -3.61
C ASP A 141 -1.01 20.59 -2.84
N ARG A 142 -1.18 21.76 -2.22
CA ARG A 142 -0.09 22.47 -1.54
C ARG A 142 0.45 21.66 -0.36
N ASP A 143 -0.43 20.94 0.33
CA ASP A 143 -0.10 20.14 1.51
C ASP A 143 0.40 18.73 1.12
N ALA A 144 0.50 18.43 -0.18
CA ALA A 144 0.88 17.11 -0.66
C ALA A 144 2.33 16.77 -0.35
N THR A 145 2.55 15.50 0.00
CA THR A 145 3.87 14.88 0.00
C THR A 145 4.01 14.00 -1.24
N VAL A 146 4.94 14.34 -2.13
CA VAL A 146 5.24 13.51 -3.30
C VAL A 146 6.28 12.46 -2.91
N LEU A 147 5.95 11.19 -3.10
CA LEU A 147 6.85 10.06 -2.97
C LEU A 147 7.57 9.82 -4.30
N SER A 148 8.89 9.74 -4.29
CA SER A 148 9.74 9.58 -5.48
C SER A 148 10.65 8.36 -5.33
N MET A 149 10.59 7.44 -6.30
CA MET A 149 11.42 6.22 -6.28
C MET A 149 11.70 5.70 -7.70
N SER A 150 12.89 5.16 -7.92
CA SER A 150 13.18 4.43 -9.16
C SER A 150 12.44 3.08 -9.21
N MET A 151 12.02 2.64 -10.39
CA MET A 151 11.39 1.33 -10.58
C MET A 151 12.33 0.17 -10.23
N TYR A 152 13.64 0.37 -10.40
CA TYR A 152 14.66 -0.58 -9.97
C TYR A 152 14.60 -0.79 -8.47
N GLU A 153 14.68 0.29 -7.70
CA GLU A 153 14.63 0.24 -6.25
C GLU A 153 13.29 -0.31 -5.75
N LEU A 154 12.17 0.16 -6.31
CA LEU A 154 10.84 -0.33 -5.95
C LEU A 154 10.74 -1.85 -6.15
N ALA A 155 11.17 -2.38 -7.30
CA ALA A 155 11.16 -3.81 -7.56
C ALA A 155 12.07 -4.57 -6.59
N THR A 156 13.30 -4.09 -6.35
CA THR A 156 14.24 -4.71 -5.40
C THR A 156 13.68 -4.74 -3.98
N ARG A 157 13.12 -3.63 -3.50
CA ARG A 157 12.49 -3.53 -2.17
C ARG A 157 11.24 -4.38 -2.05
N MET A 158 10.56 -4.70 -3.16
CA MET A 158 9.43 -5.64 -3.18
C MET A 158 9.86 -7.12 -3.33
N GLY A 159 11.16 -7.41 -3.45
CA GLY A 159 11.66 -8.77 -3.70
C GLY A 159 11.34 -9.28 -5.12
N MET A 160 11.14 -8.37 -6.07
CA MET A 160 10.86 -8.70 -7.48
C MET A 160 12.13 -8.57 -8.34
N ALA A 161 12.24 -9.41 -9.37
CA ALA A 161 13.31 -9.26 -10.35
C ALA A 161 13.18 -7.94 -11.12
N THR A 162 14.29 -7.25 -11.36
CA THR A 162 14.34 -5.94 -12.02
C THR A 162 14.28 -6.09 -13.54
N THR A 163 13.10 -6.50 -14.05
CA THR A 163 12.84 -6.74 -15.47
C THR A 163 11.76 -5.80 -16.00
N ARG A 164 11.75 -5.53 -17.31
CA ARG A 164 10.72 -4.65 -17.91
C ARG A 164 9.30 -5.17 -17.67
N ALA A 165 9.08 -6.48 -17.78
CA ALA A 165 7.78 -7.08 -17.51
C ALA A 165 7.28 -6.85 -16.08
N ASN A 166 8.19 -6.78 -15.10
CA ASN A 166 7.84 -6.45 -13.72
C ASN A 166 7.56 -4.96 -13.53
N TYR A 167 8.28 -4.09 -14.24
CA TYR A 167 7.98 -2.65 -14.26
C TYR A 167 6.61 -2.37 -14.89
N ASP A 168 6.28 -3.02 -16.01
CA ASP A 168 4.95 -2.93 -16.64
C ASP A 168 3.83 -3.38 -15.66
N GLN A 169 4.10 -4.41 -14.85
CA GLN A 169 3.16 -4.84 -13.81
C GLN A 169 3.03 -3.83 -12.66
N ILE A 170 4.12 -3.19 -12.25
CA ILE A 170 4.09 -2.12 -11.24
C ILE A 170 3.30 -0.93 -11.77
N GLU A 171 3.57 -0.47 -13.00
CA GLU A 171 2.84 0.63 -13.66
C GLU A 171 1.33 0.37 -13.65
N ARG A 172 0.92 -0.81 -14.17
CA ARG A 172 -0.49 -1.19 -14.19
C ARG A 172 -1.11 -1.17 -12.78
N ARG A 173 -0.42 -1.73 -11.78
CA ARG A 173 -0.93 -1.81 -10.41
C ARG A 173 -1.05 -0.45 -9.74
N ILE A 174 -0.16 0.49 -10.04
CA ILE A 174 -0.25 1.87 -9.55
C ILE A 174 -1.48 2.56 -10.14
N THR A 175 -1.71 2.40 -11.45
CA THR A 175 -2.93 2.91 -12.09
C THR A 175 -4.19 2.31 -11.48
N GLN A 176 -4.23 0.99 -11.26
CA GLN A 176 -5.36 0.33 -10.60
C GLN A 176 -5.58 0.80 -9.15
N LEU A 177 -4.50 1.03 -8.41
CA LEU A 177 -4.57 1.53 -7.04
C LEU A 177 -5.05 2.98 -6.97
N ALA A 178 -4.70 3.80 -7.97
CA ALA A 178 -5.13 5.19 -8.06
C ALA A 178 -6.60 5.35 -8.48
N THR A 179 -7.17 4.38 -9.21
CA THR A 179 -8.58 4.43 -9.61
C THR A 179 -9.51 3.80 -8.58
N ALA A 180 -9.02 2.85 -7.78
CA ALA A 180 -9.79 2.21 -6.72
C ALA A 180 -10.03 3.17 -5.55
N HIS A 181 -11.27 3.22 -5.08
CA HIS A 181 -11.63 3.99 -3.89
C HIS A 181 -12.56 3.19 -2.97
N LEU A 182 -12.51 3.56 -1.69
CA LEU A 182 -13.30 2.96 -0.63
C LEU A 182 -14.23 4.00 -0.02
N VAL A 183 -15.42 3.58 0.37
CA VAL A 183 -16.30 4.39 1.23
C VAL A 183 -16.44 3.66 2.56
N ILE A 184 -15.85 4.25 3.61
CA ILE A 184 -15.96 3.72 4.97
C ILE A 184 -17.18 4.36 5.61
N ASN A 185 -18.22 3.57 5.80
CA ASN A 185 -19.45 3.97 6.48
C ASN A 185 -19.37 3.53 7.95
N GLU A 186 -19.48 4.47 8.89
CA GLU A 186 -19.69 4.14 10.31
C GLU A 186 -21.17 3.80 10.52
N LEU A 187 -21.43 2.70 11.23
CA LEU A 187 -22.77 2.19 11.51
C LEU A 187 -23.12 2.38 12.98
N ASP A 188 -24.37 2.71 13.27
CA ASP A 188 -24.93 2.65 14.62
C ASP A 188 -25.32 1.22 15.04
N GLU A 189 -25.90 1.07 16.24
CA GLU A 189 -26.37 -0.20 16.77
C GLU A 189 -27.49 -0.83 15.93
N GLU A 190 -28.27 -0.01 15.22
CA GLU A 190 -29.37 -0.42 14.34
C GLU A 190 -28.91 -0.69 12.90
N GLN A 191 -27.60 -0.63 12.63
CA GLN A 191 -26.98 -0.79 11.31
C GLN A 191 -27.26 0.35 10.31
N ASN A 192 -27.70 1.52 10.79
CA ASN A 192 -27.84 2.70 9.94
C ASN A 192 -26.50 3.42 9.76
N VAL A 193 -26.29 4.00 8.58
CA VAL A 193 -25.06 4.77 8.28
C VAL A 193 -25.13 6.14 8.97
N VAL A 194 -24.23 6.38 9.92
CA VAL A 194 -24.14 7.66 10.66
C VAL A 194 -23.05 8.59 10.13
N SER A 195 -22.05 8.05 9.44
CA SER A 195 -20.97 8.84 8.82
C SER A 195 -20.42 8.12 7.60
N LYS A 196 -20.07 8.87 6.55
CA LYS A 196 -19.42 8.34 5.34
C LYS A 196 -18.08 9.02 5.13
N LYS A 197 -17.02 8.23 4.97
CA LYS A 197 -15.66 8.71 4.72
C LYS A 197 -15.13 8.07 3.44
N PRO A 198 -15.14 8.78 2.30
CA PRO A 198 -14.45 8.32 1.11
C PRO A 198 -12.93 8.32 1.35
N LEU A 199 -12.26 7.33 0.79
CA LEU A 199 -10.82 7.14 0.86
C LEU A 199 -10.32 6.72 -0.52
N GLU A 200 -9.37 7.48 -1.03
CA GLU A 200 -8.47 7.06 -2.10
C GLU A 200 -7.10 6.72 -1.50
N PHE A 201 -6.31 5.92 -2.21
CA PHE A 201 -4.95 5.60 -1.77
C PHE A 201 -3.92 6.52 -2.40
N ILE A 202 -4.15 6.90 -3.66
CA ILE A 202 -3.28 7.75 -4.46
C ILE A 202 -4.15 8.87 -5.01
N GLN A 203 -3.80 10.10 -4.69
CA GLN A 203 -4.44 11.30 -5.22
C GLN A 203 -3.97 11.59 -6.66
N ASP A 204 -2.67 11.43 -6.91
CA ASP A 204 -2.08 11.62 -8.23
C ASP A 204 -0.78 10.81 -8.38
N TYR A 205 -0.37 10.50 -9.60
CA TYR A 205 0.89 9.80 -9.88
C TYR A 205 1.45 10.16 -11.27
N ARG A 206 2.78 10.04 -11.44
CA ARG A 206 3.45 10.25 -12.72
C ARG A 206 4.49 9.19 -12.99
N PHE A 207 4.49 8.66 -14.21
CA PHE A 207 5.55 7.81 -14.73
C PHE A 207 6.59 8.64 -15.47
N TYR A 208 7.85 8.40 -15.17
CA TYR A 208 8.94 9.24 -15.62
C TYR A 208 10.14 8.41 -16.10
N CYS A 209 10.93 9.03 -16.97
CA CYS A 209 12.15 8.47 -17.54
C CYS A 209 13.35 9.25 -17.00
N ASP A 210 13.98 8.75 -15.95
CA ASP A 210 15.28 9.22 -15.45
C ASP A 210 16.41 8.59 -16.28
N ARG A 211 16.91 9.32 -17.26
CA ARG A 211 17.96 8.86 -18.16
C ARG A 211 19.30 8.67 -17.47
N SER A 212 19.52 9.29 -16.30
CA SER A 212 20.73 9.08 -15.50
C SER A 212 20.87 7.63 -15.00
N LYS A 213 19.77 6.88 -14.94
CA LYS A 213 19.75 5.46 -14.54
C LYS A 213 20.06 4.49 -15.67
N PHE A 214 20.16 4.95 -16.92
CA PHE A 214 20.57 4.08 -18.02
C PHE A 214 22.07 3.84 -18.00
N LYS A 215 22.48 2.58 -18.24
CA LYS A 215 23.90 2.28 -18.47
C LYS A 215 24.38 3.07 -19.69
N THR A 216 25.51 3.76 -19.54
CA THR A 216 26.13 4.59 -20.57
C THR A 216 26.20 3.88 -21.93
N GLY A 217 25.75 4.57 -22.99
CA GLY A 217 25.91 4.11 -24.38
C GLY A 217 24.65 3.55 -25.06
N ARG A 218 23.53 3.38 -24.36
CA ARG A 218 22.24 3.06 -24.99
C ARG A 218 21.28 4.24 -24.92
N LYS A 219 21.32 5.11 -25.93
CA LYS A 219 20.19 6.00 -26.21
C LYS A 219 19.06 5.13 -26.76
N ASN A 220 18.15 4.70 -25.88
CA ASN A 220 16.89 4.14 -26.33
C ASN A 220 16.11 5.25 -27.03
N SER A 221 15.48 4.96 -28.16
CA SER A 221 14.62 5.90 -28.88
C SER A 221 13.29 6.19 -28.16
N LYS A 222 13.01 5.46 -27.07
CA LYS A 222 11.77 5.54 -26.27
C LYS A 222 12.08 6.00 -24.85
N ASN A 223 11.26 6.89 -24.31
CA ASN A 223 11.31 7.31 -22.90
C ASN A 223 10.60 6.26 -22.04
N LEU A 224 11.25 5.10 -21.86
CA LEU A 224 10.72 4.00 -21.06
C LEU A 224 10.65 4.39 -19.57
N THR A 225 9.51 4.12 -18.93
CA THR A 225 9.34 4.32 -17.48
C THR A 225 10.42 3.59 -16.70
N ASN A 226 11.16 4.32 -15.88
CA ASN A 226 12.09 3.75 -14.92
C ASN A 226 12.03 4.48 -13.56
N HIS A 227 11.13 5.44 -13.42
CA HIS A 227 10.94 6.23 -12.21
C HIS A 227 9.45 6.50 -12.02
N VAL A 228 9.04 6.57 -10.75
CA VAL A 228 7.65 6.86 -10.39
C VAL A 228 7.59 7.95 -9.33
N PHE A 229 6.63 8.84 -9.51
CA PHE A 229 6.16 9.76 -8.50
C PHE A 229 4.73 9.39 -8.11
N LEU A 230 4.44 9.42 -6.82
CA LEU A 230 3.14 9.06 -6.27
C LEU A 230 2.79 10.06 -5.16
N VAL A 231 1.58 10.62 -5.23
CA VAL A 231 1.00 11.51 -4.23
C VAL A 231 -0.03 10.70 -3.43
N PRO A 232 0.28 10.27 -2.21
CA PRO A 232 -0.69 9.56 -1.37
C PRO A 232 -1.84 10.50 -1.01
N ASP A 233 -3.03 9.95 -0.83
CA ASP A 233 -4.17 10.74 -0.37
C ASP A 233 -3.92 11.33 1.03
N MET A 234 -4.27 12.60 1.24
CA MET A 234 -4.06 13.27 2.53
C MET A 234 -4.85 12.63 3.68
N ARG A 235 -6.03 12.06 3.41
CA ARG A 235 -6.84 11.32 4.40
C ARG A 235 -6.17 10.02 4.78
N LEU A 236 -5.48 9.36 3.85
CA LEU A 236 -4.63 8.20 4.12
C LEU A 236 -3.48 8.61 5.07
N LEU A 237 -2.74 9.66 4.74
CA LEU A 237 -1.63 10.15 5.57
C LEU A 237 -2.10 10.58 6.96
N GLN A 238 -3.24 11.26 7.06
CA GLN A 238 -3.85 11.66 8.32
C GLN A 238 -4.21 10.45 9.18
N ALA A 239 -4.84 9.42 8.62
CA ALA A 239 -5.17 8.23 9.41
C ALA A 239 -3.93 7.39 9.79
N ILE A 240 -2.84 7.42 9.00
CA ILE A 240 -1.55 6.85 9.44
C ILE A 240 -0.97 7.64 10.61
N ARG A 241 -1.07 8.98 10.60
CA ARG A 241 -0.62 9.83 11.71
C ARG A 241 -1.45 9.58 12.98
N ASP A 242 -2.77 9.55 12.84
CA ASP A 242 -3.69 9.51 13.98
C ASP A 242 -3.87 8.09 14.55
N HIS A 243 -3.67 7.04 13.72
CA HIS A 243 -3.90 5.64 14.07
C HIS A 243 -2.80 4.69 13.59
N GLY A 244 -1.56 5.16 13.51
CA GLY A 244 -0.41 4.39 13.03
C GLY A 244 -0.10 3.16 13.89
N TYR A 245 0.37 2.08 13.26
CA TYR A 245 0.81 0.87 13.98
C TYR A 245 2.04 0.16 13.42
N TYR A 246 2.37 0.38 12.15
CA TYR A 246 3.46 -0.34 11.49
C TYR A 246 4.52 0.62 11.00
N TYR A 247 5.76 0.46 11.45
CA TYR A 247 6.85 1.40 11.18
C TYR A 247 7.50 1.16 9.81
N ARG A 248 8.03 2.22 9.18
CA ARG A 248 8.72 2.12 7.89
C ARG A 248 9.86 1.11 7.92
N LEU A 249 10.66 1.14 8.99
CA LEU A 249 11.82 0.25 9.11
C LEU A 249 11.40 -1.20 9.32
N GLU A 250 10.16 -1.50 9.69
CA GLU A 250 9.69 -2.88 9.79
C GLU A 250 9.30 -3.47 8.44
N GLN A 251 9.02 -2.62 7.44
CA GLN A 251 8.50 -3.04 6.14
C GLN A 251 9.40 -4.04 5.42
N HIS A 252 10.72 -4.01 5.63
CA HIS A 252 11.63 -4.97 5.02
C HIS A 252 11.35 -6.40 5.51
N LYS A 253 10.82 -6.59 6.73
CA LYS A 253 10.47 -7.93 7.23
C LYS A 253 9.44 -8.60 6.32
N MET A 254 8.52 -7.82 5.74
CA MET A 254 7.48 -8.35 4.85
C MET A 254 8.04 -8.89 3.54
N THR A 255 9.22 -8.44 3.11
CA THR A 255 9.85 -8.88 1.86
C THR A 255 10.42 -10.29 1.95
N ASN A 256 10.61 -10.81 3.17
CA ASN A 256 11.05 -12.19 3.42
C ASN A 256 9.99 -13.21 2.96
N TYR A 257 8.74 -12.79 2.79
CA TYR A 257 7.62 -13.67 2.47
C TYR A 257 7.18 -13.45 1.03
N SER A 258 7.44 -14.41 0.15
CA SER A 258 7.10 -14.31 -1.28
C SER A 258 5.60 -14.42 -1.57
N LYS A 259 4.84 -15.12 -0.72
CA LYS A 259 3.41 -15.36 -0.91
C LYS A 259 2.55 -14.18 -0.42
N PRO A 260 1.69 -13.60 -1.28
CA PRO A 260 0.83 -12.47 -0.87
C PRO A 260 -0.12 -12.83 0.27
N SER A 261 -0.60 -14.07 0.33
CA SER A 261 -1.47 -14.55 1.41
C SER A 261 -0.79 -14.52 2.78
N VAL A 262 0.48 -14.87 2.85
CA VAL A 262 1.29 -14.79 4.07
C VAL A 262 1.51 -13.34 4.47
N ARG A 263 1.93 -12.46 3.55
CA ARG A 263 2.11 -11.02 3.84
C ARG A 263 0.82 -10.36 4.33
N SER A 264 -0.30 -10.63 3.67
CA SER A 264 -1.61 -10.09 4.07
C SER A 264 -2.02 -10.56 5.48
N PHE A 265 -1.86 -11.87 5.77
CA PHE A 265 -2.11 -12.40 7.12
C PHE A 265 -1.21 -11.76 8.18
N LEU A 266 0.10 -11.63 7.90
CA LEU A 266 1.05 -11.03 8.84
C LEU A 266 0.72 -9.56 9.10
N LYS A 267 0.29 -8.81 8.08
CA LYS A 267 -0.19 -7.44 8.27
C LYS A 267 -1.47 -7.37 9.09
N TYR A 268 -2.40 -8.28 8.86
CA TYR A 268 -3.62 -8.34 9.67
C TYR A 268 -3.32 -8.66 11.13
N ILE A 269 -2.53 -9.70 11.39
CA ILE A 269 -2.30 -10.19 12.75
C ILE A 269 -1.54 -9.16 13.60
N THR A 270 -0.60 -8.44 13.00
CA THR A 270 0.17 -7.36 13.65
C THR A 270 -0.65 -6.14 14.03
N THR A 271 -1.91 -6.01 13.57
CA THR A 271 -2.83 -4.98 14.08
C THR A 271 -3.42 -5.30 15.45
N HIS A 272 -3.31 -6.54 15.92
CA HIS A 272 -3.83 -6.94 17.23
C HIS A 272 -2.85 -6.58 18.33
N LYS A 273 -3.36 -6.15 19.49
CA LYS A 273 -2.53 -6.03 20.69
C LYS A 273 -1.92 -7.40 21.02
N ALA A 274 -0.64 -7.40 21.35
CA ALA A 274 0.12 -8.57 21.78
C ALA A 274 -0.64 -9.44 22.81
N GLU A 275 -1.18 -8.79 23.85
CA GLU A 275 -1.95 -9.41 24.93
C GLU A 275 -3.17 -10.18 24.43
N PHE A 276 -3.81 -9.67 23.37
CA PHE A 276 -5.01 -10.29 22.82
C PHE A 276 -4.67 -11.55 22.01
N LEU A 277 -3.51 -11.58 21.35
CA LEU A 277 -3.04 -12.76 20.59
C LEU A 277 -2.49 -13.86 21.49
N HIS A 278 -1.96 -13.50 22.66
CA HIS A 278 -1.33 -14.43 23.58
C HIS A 278 -2.28 -15.58 23.97
N ASN A 279 -1.83 -16.82 23.79
CA ASN A 279 -2.55 -18.07 24.02
C ASN A 279 -3.77 -18.32 23.11
N LYS A 280 -3.97 -17.53 22.04
CA LYS A 280 -5.03 -17.80 21.07
C LYS A 280 -4.68 -19.02 20.24
N LYS A 281 -5.69 -19.85 19.93
CA LYS A 281 -5.51 -20.95 18.97
C LYS A 281 -5.15 -20.38 17.61
N PHE A 282 -4.18 -20.98 16.94
CA PHE A 282 -3.78 -20.56 15.59
C PHE A 282 -4.95 -20.65 14.60
N GLU A 283 -5.77 -21.70 14.72
CA GLU A 283 -6.99 -21.87 13.93
C GLU A 283 -7.97 -20.70 14.10
N TRP A 284 -8.12 -20.18 15.32
CA TRP A 284 -8.96 -19.00 15.58
C TRP A 284 -8.44 -17.76 14.84
N ALA A 285 -7.12 -17.55 14.80
CA ALA A 285 -6.53 -16.41 14.10
C ALA A 285 -6.71 -16.51 12.58
N LEU A 286 -6.61 -17.73 12.03
CA LEU A 286 -6.90 -17.99 10.61
C LEU A 286 -8.36 -17.68 10.27
N ASP A 287 -9.29 -18.17 11.08
CA ASP A 287 -10.72 -17.97 10.85
C ASP A 287 -11.09 -16.48 10.98
N SER A 288 -10.57 -15.79 12.01
CA SER A 288 -10.75 -14.35 12.21
C SER A 288 -10.21 -13.54 11.02
N TYR A 289 -9.04 -13.90 10.52
CA TYR A 289 -8.47 -13.27 9.32
C TYR A 289 -9.35 -13.50 8.09
N ILE A 290 -9.74 -14.74 7.81
CA ILE A 290 -10.55 -15.06 6.61
C ILE A 290 -11.89 -14.33 6.64
N GLN A 291 -12.54 -14.25 7.81
CA GLN A 291 -13.79 -13.50 7.99
C GLN A 291 -13.64 -12.00 7.74
N SER A 292 -12.43 -11.45 7.94
CA SER A 292 -12.16 -10.03 7.68
C SER A 292 -11.84 -9.70 6.22
N ILE A 293 -11.62 -10.70 5.35
CA ILE A 293 -11.37 -10.46 3.93
C ILE A 293 -12.71 -10.17 3.24
N ALA A 294 -12.81 -9.00 2.60
CA ALA A 294 -14.04 -8.55 1.95
C ALA A 294 -14.51 -9.44 0.79
N SER A 295 -13.58 -10.10 0.11
CA SER A 295 -13.84 -10.90 -1.09
C SER A 295 -13.69 -12.38 -0.83
N LYS A 296 -14.52 -13.20 -1.49
CA LYS A 296 -14.49 -14.66 -1.35
C LYS A 296 -13.10 -15.20 -1.72
N VAL A 297 -12.54 -16.01 -0.83
CA VAL A 297 -11.34 -16.81 -1.05
C VAL A 297 -11.72 -18.25 -1.42
N SER A 298 -10.80 -19.00 -2.01
CA SER A 298 -11.05 -20.40 -2.40
C SER A 298 -11.31 -21.29 -1.17
N HIS A 299 -11.99 -22.42 -1.39
CA HIS A 299 -12.24 -23.40 -0.32
C HIS A 299 -10.96 -23.98 0.29
N SER A 300 -9.87 -24.09 -0.49
CA SER A 300 -8.56 -24.56 -0.02
C SER A 300 -7.73 -23.47 0.68
N PHE A 301 -8.15 -22.20 0.59
CA PHE A 301 -7.33 -21.07 1.03
C PHE A 301 -6.86 -21.21 2.48
N ARG A 302 -7.76 -21.65 3.36
CA ARG A 302 -7.47 -21.83 4.79
C ARG A 302 -6.36 -22.85 5.03
N SER A 303 -6.45 -24.02 4.40
CA SER A 303 -5.45 -25.08 4.55
C SER A 303 -4.12 -24.69 3.92
N ASP A 304 -4.15 -24.02 2.77
CA ASP A 304 -2.97 -23.57 2.04
C ASP A 304 -2.23 -22.49 2.86
N LEU A 305 -2.96 -21.49 3.38
CA LEU A 305 -2.41 -20.46 4.24
C LEU A 305 -1.80 -21.04 5.52
N ARG A 306 -2.51 -21.97 6.17
CA ARG A 306 -1.99 -22.66 7.37
C ARG A 306 -0.66 -23.35 7.08
N LYS A 307 -0.60 -24.11 5.99
CA LYS A 307 0.62 -24.82 5.56
C LYS A 307 1.76 -23.83 5.31
N ASP A 308 1.47 -22.73 4.63
CA ASP A 308 2.47 -21.71 4.29
C ASP A 308 3.00 -20.96 5.50
N LEU A 309 2.13 -20.63 6.46
CA LEU A 309 2.54 -19.98 7.71
C LEU A 309 3.41 -20.91 8.56
N LEU A 310 3.05 -22.19 8.69
CA LEU A 310 3.86 -23.14 9.46
C LEU A 310 5.20 -23.45 8.77
N ALA A 311 5.23 -23.49 7.44
CA ALA A 311 6.47 -23.62 6.68
C ALA A 311 7.44 -22.44 6.89
N ASN A 312 6.92 -21.27 7.27
CA ASN A 312 7.70 -20.06 7.56
C ASN A 312 7.76 -19.73 9.05
N ALA A 313 7.30 -20.62 9.94
CA ALA A 313 7.11 -20.31 11.37
C ALA A 313 8.37 -19.72 12.00
N VAL A 314 9.51 -20.41 11.92
CA VAL A 314 10.80 -19.95 12.51
C VAL A 314 11.16 -18.52 12.09
N GLN A 315 10.97 -18.17 10.81
CA GLN A 315 11.25 -16.82 10.32
C GLN A 315 10.22 -15.80 10.83
N ILE A 316 8.93 -16.16 10.85
CA ILE A 316 7.86 -15.32 11.39
C ILE A 316 8.10 -15.02 12.87
N GLU A 317 8.51 -16.02 13.63
CA GLU A 317 8.77 -15.89 15.06
C GLU A 317 9.90 -14.90 15.34
N LYS A 318 10.97 -14.98 14.54
CA LYS A 318 12.09 -14.05 14.59
C LYS A 318 11.70 -12.62 14.18
N ASP A 319 10.87 -12.48 13.15
CA ASP A 319 10.55 -11.17 12.58
C ASP A 319 9.50 -10.39 13.39
N PHE A 320 8.53 -11.07 14.02
CA PHE A 320 7.33 -10.43 14.59
C PHE A 320 7.10 -10.68 16.09
N SER A 321 8.08 -11.25 16.81
CA SER A 321 7.93 -11.55 18.24
C SER A 321 6.71 -12.42 18.56
N LEU A 322 6.37 -13.31 17.62
CA LEU A 322 5.33 -14.31 17.75
C LEU A 322 5.97 -15.68 17.98
N GLN A 323 5.23 -16.64 18.54
CA GLN A 323 5.63 -18.04 18.64
C GLN A 323 4.45 -18.96 18.40
N PHE A 324 4.65 -20.02 17.62
CA PHE A 324 3.69 -21.08 17.38
C PHE A 324 4.09 -22.31 18.20
N ARG A 325 3.39 -22.58 19.30
CA ARG A 325 3.68 -23.74 20.14
C ARG A 325 2.54 -24.75 20.10
N ASP A 326 2.88 -26.03 19.98
CA ASP A 326 1.94 -27.12 20.20
C ASP A 326 1.79 -27.34 21.70
N VAL A 327 0.55 -27.27 22.19
CA VAL A 327 0.21 -27.46 23.61
C VAL A 327 -0.70 -28.68 23.82
N GLY A 328 -0.70 -29.63 22.89
CA GLY A 328 -1.44 -30.90 22.99
C GLY A 328 -2.93 -30.82 22.62
N ASN A 329 -3.51 -29.62 22.54
CA ASN A 329 -4.86 -29.38 22.04
C ASN A 329 -4.89 -28.55 20.74
N GLY A 330 -3.74 -28.47 20.07
CA GLY A 330 -3.51 -27.69 18.87
C GLY A 330 -2.40 -26.66 19.03
N ILE A 331 -2.10 -25.98 17.92
CA ILE A 331 -1.09 -24.92 17.88
C ILE A 331 -1.70 -23.63 18.43
N GLN A 332 -1.01 -23.00 19.37
CA GLN A 332 -1.34 -21.68 19.91
C GLN A 332 -0.30 -20.64 19.50
N ILE A 333 -0.75 -19.39 19.34
CA ILE A 333 0.11 -18.23 19.11
C ILE A 333 0.44 -17.60 20.47
N PHE A 334 1.72 -17.35 20.70
CA PHE A 334 2.23 -16.63 21.86
C PHE A 334 2.92 -15.36 21.39
N TYR A 335 2.69 -14.25 22.07
CA TYR A 335 3.56 -13.09 21.95
C TYR A 335 4.69 -13.22 22.98
N ILE A 336 5.93 -13.00 22.54
CA ILE A 336 7.13 -13.17 23.39
C ILE A 336 7.83 -11.85 23.75
N GLY A 337 7.29 -10.71 23.33
CA GLY A 337 7.95 -9.41 23.50
C GLY A 337 9.05 -9.18 22.48
N GLU A 338 9.38 -7.91 22.24
CA GLU A 338 10.69 -7.57 21.71
C GLU A 338 11.67 -7.77 22.87
N GLY A 339 12.37 -8.91 22.89
CA GLY A 339 13.40 -9.11 23.89
C GLY A 339 14.42 -7.98 23.81
N GLU A 340 14.86 -7.46 24.97
CA GLU A 340 16.01 -6.57 25.05
C GLU A 340 17.17 -7.28 24.35
N SER A 341 17.50 -6.83 23.14
CA SER A 341 18.64 -7.33 22.37
C SER A 341 19.52 -6.18 21.93
#